data_AF-A0A7C7NB05-F1
#
_entry.id   AF-A0A7C7NB05-F1
#
_cell.length_a   1.000
_cell.length_b   1.000
_cell.length_c   1.000
_cell.angle_alpha   90.00
_cell.angle_beta   90.00
_cell.angle_gamma   90.00
#
_symmetry.space_group_name_H-M   'P 1'
#
loop_
_entity.id
_entity.type
_entity.pdbx_description
1 polymer ?
#
loop_
_entity_poly.entity_id
_entity_poly.type
_entity_poly.pdbx_seq_one_letter_code
_entity_poly.pdbx_strand_id
1 'polypeptide(L)'
;LAILLGVVGTSCGGDSDKGLAVSESDAYATALSEWRPLAEQGDAEAQVMLGWMYATGKGVRQDNVYAHMWVNIAASQGHEDAAKKRDIVAKKMTSADISAAQKLARECVGKEYKGC
;
A
#
# COMPACT_ATOMS: atom_id res chain seq x y z
N LEU A 1 57.47 20.59 -26.26
CA LEU A 1 58.70 20.46 -25.42
C LEU A 1 58.40 21.05 -24.04
N ALA A 2 58.98 20.49 -22.97
CA ALA A 2 58.72 20.70 -21.51
C ALA A 2 57.54 19.85 -20.98
N ILE A 3 57.71 18.58 -20.57
CA ILE A 3 58.43 17.95 -19.42
C ILE A 3 57.58 17.88 -18.13
N LEU A 4 57.44 16.64 -17.67
CA LEU A 4 56.76 16.10 -16.49
C LEU A 4 57.34 16.55 -15.14
N LEU A 5 56.46 16.70 -14.14
CA LEU A 5 56.60 16.41 -12.70
C LEU A 5 55.15 16.19 -12.23
N GLY A 6 54.68 15.06 -11.69
CA GLY A 6 55.33 14.09 -10.82
C GLY A 6 54.84 14.29 -9.38
N VAL A 7 53.58 13.97 -9.08
CA VAL A 7 53.13 13.76 -7.68
C VAL A 7 52.22 12.53 -7.61
N VAL A 8 52.71 11.52 -6.89
CA VAL A 8 51.95 10.36 -6.45
C VAL A 8 51.06 10.82 -5.29
N GLY A 9 49.75 10.56 -5.35
CA GLY A 9 48.86 10.99 -4.28
C GLY A 9 47.44 10.45 -4.44
N THR A 10 47.21 9.30 -3.83
CA THR A 10 45.91 8.86 -3.31
C THR A 10 44.91 8.33 -4.34
N SER A 11 44.80 7.01 -4.37
CA SER A 11 43.57 6.31 -4.74
C SER A 11 42.42 6.80 -3.85
N CYS A 12 41.56 7.65 -4.41
CA CYS A 12 40.20 7.77 -3.89
C CYS A 12 39.38 6.67 -4.57
N GLY A 13 39.42 5.46 -4.00
CA GLY A 13 38.36 4.48 -4.20
C GLY A 13 37.06 5.11 -3.68
N GLY A 14 36.24 5.57 -4.61
CA GLY A 14 35.06 6.36 -4.32
C GLY A 14 33.93 6.06 -5.30
N ASP A 15 33.79 4.81 -5.74
CA ASP A 15 32.58 4.38 -6.42
C ASP A 15 31.51 4.13 -5.36
N SER A 16 30.88 5.23 -4.97
CA SER A 16 29.60 5.19 -4.28
C SER A 16 28.56 4.67 -5.26
N ASP A 17 28.42 3.35 -5.34
CA ASP A 17 27.21 2.69 -5.81
C ASP A 17 26.06 3.02 -4.82
N LYS A 18 25.59 4.26 -4.84
CA LYS A 18 24.27 4.60 -4.33
C LYS A 18 23.27 4.22 -5.41
N GLY A 19 23.05 2.91 -5.54
CA GLY A 19 21.83 2.39 -6.14
C GLY A 19 20.65 3.01 -5.41
N LEU A 20 19.86 3.79 -6.17
CA LEU A 20 18.61 4.46 -5.84
C LEU A 20 17.96 3.99 -4.51
N ALA A 21 18.25 4.70 -3.42
CA ALA A 21 17.51 4.54 -2.16
C ALA A 21 16.15 5.24 -2.30
N VAL A 22 15.23 4.60 -3.04
CA VAL A 22 13.82 4.97 -2.98
C VAL A 22 13.39 4.69 -1.54
N SER A 23 12.98 5.72 -0.82
CA SER A 23 12.52 5.53 0.56
C SER A 23 11.31 4.58 0.54
N GLU A 24 11.18 3.68 1.51
CA GLU A 24 10.03 2.75 1.55
C GLU A 24 8.69 3.51 1.50
N SER A 25 8.66 4.73 2.04
CA SER A 25 7.53 5.66 1.92
C SER A 25 7.19 6.04 0.47
N ASP A 26 8.18 6.27 -0.39
CA ASP A 26 7.96 6.64 -1.79
C ASP A 26 7.43 5.46 -2.60
N ALA A 27 7.91 4.25 -2.32
CA ALA A 27 7.40 3.03 -2.93
C ALA A 27 5.93 2.76 -2.57
N TYR A 28 5.55 2.96 -1.29
CA TYR A 28 4.16 2.81 -0.88
C TYR A 28 3.25 3.93 -1.37
N ALA A 29 3.74 5.17 -1.46
CA ALA A 29 2.99 6.27 -2.07
C ALA A 29 2.69 5.97 -3.55
N THR A 30 3.67 5.42 -4.28
CA THR A 30 3.49 4.99 -5.67
C THR A 30 2.47 3.85 -5.77
N ALA A 31 2.61 2.80 -4.95
CA ALA A 31 1.64 1.70 -4.91
C ALA A 31 0.21 2.17 -4.59
N LEU A 32 0.05 3.13 -3.66
CA LEU A 32 -1.25 3.71 -3.34
C LEU A 32 -1.87 4.41 -4.56
N SER A 33 -1.06 5.15 -5.31
CA SER A 33 -1.51 5.87 -6.51
C SER A 33 -1.96 4.94 -7.63
N GLU A 34 -1.43 3.72 -7.68
CA GLU A 34 -1.79 2.69 -8.65
C GLU A 34 -3.02 1.89 -8.21
N TRP A 35 -3.09 1.49 -6.93
CA TRP A 35 -4.13 0.58 -6.46
C TRP A 35 -5.45 1.29 -6.15
N ARG A 36 -5.41 2.54 -5.68
CA ARG A 36 -6.65 3.28 -5.39
C ARG A 36 -7.58 3.40 -6.60
N PRO A 37 -7.15 3.87 -7.78
CA PRO A 37 -8.05 3.98 -8.93
C PRO A 37 -8.57 2.63 -9.42
N LEU A 38 -7.80 1.54 -9.26
CA LEU A 38 -8.25 0.19 -9.62
C LEU A 38 -9.27 -0.35 -8.61
N ALA A 39 -9.04 -0.13 -7.31
CA ALA A 39 -9.98 -0.51 -6.26
C ALA A 39 -11.32 0.22 -6.42
N GLU A 40 -11.28 1.49 -6.81
CA GLU A 40 -12.44 2.32 -7.15
C GLU A 40 -13.11 1.93 -8.49
N GLN A 41 -12.46 1.11 -9.32
CA GLN A 41 -13.06 0.47 -10.49
C GLN A 41 -13.64 -0.92 -10.18
N GLY A 42 -13.52 -1.37 -8.93
CA GLY A 42 -14.01 -2.67 -8.49
C GLY A 42 -13.02 -3.81 -8.61
N ASP A 43 -11.74 -3.54 -8.90
CA ASP A 43 -10.72 -4.58 -9.00
C ASP A 43 -10.45 -5.23 -7.63
N ALA A 44 -10.74 -6.53 -7.52
CA ALA A 44 -10.69 -7.26 -6.25
C ALA A 44 -9.26 -7.33 -5.66
N GLU A 45 -8.24 -7.49 -6.49
CA GLU A 45 -6.84 -7.58 -6.05
C GLU A 45 -6.38 -6.22 -5.52
N ALA A 46 -6.70 -5.13 -6.23
CA ALA A 46 -6.41 -3.78 -5.79
C ALA A 46 -7.13 -3.44 -4.48
N GLN A 47 -8.37 -3.91 -4.28
CA GLN A 47 -9.10 -3.76 -3.02
C GLN A 47 -8.42 -4.53 -1.88
N VAL A 48 -7.96 -5.76 -2.13
CA VAL A 48 -7.18 -6.56 -1.16
C VAL A 48 -5.91 -5.83 -0.75
N MET A 49 -5.19 -5.30 -1.73
CA MET A 49 -3.93 -4.60 -1.55
C MET A 49 -4.11 -3.27 -0.82
N LEU A 50 -5.07 -2.44 -1.22
CA LEU A 50 -5.40 -1.18 -0.57
C LEU A 50 -5.87 -1.42 0.88
N GLY A 51 -6.72 -2.42 1.10
CA GLY A 51 -7.13 -2.81 2.45
C GLY A 51 -5.95 -3.24 3.33
N TRP A 52 -4.95 -3.94 2.77
CA TRP A 52 -3.75 -4.34 3.49
C TRP A 52 -2.83 -3.15 3.83
N MET A 53 -2.74 -2.15 2.95
CA MET A 53 -2.01 -0.91 3.24
C MET A 53 -2.62 -0.18 4.42
N TYR A 54 -3.95 0.00 4.44
CA TYR A 54 -4.66 0.57 5.58
C TYR A 54 -4.49 -0.27 6.87
N ALA A 55 -4.46 -1.61 6.77
CA ALA A 55 -4.28 -2.49 7.93
C ALA A 55 -2.88 -2.39 8.57
N THR A 56 -1.87 -2.04 7.77
CA THR A 56 -0.45 -2.02 8.17
C THR A 56 0.11 -0.61 8.32
N GLY A 57 -0.59 0.42 7.86
CA GLY A 57 -0.10 1.80 7.87
C GLY A 57 1.04 2.05 6.87
N LYS A 58 1.13 1.26 5.80
CA LYS A 58 2.18 1.39 4.79
C LYS A 58 1.76 2.40 3.74
N GLY A 59 2.42 3.56 3.70
CA GLY A 59 2.11 4.67 2.78
C GLY A 59 0.80 5.41 3.08
N VAL A 60 0.02 4.94 4.05
CA VAL A 60 -1.22 5.57 4.53
C VAL A 60 -1.26 5.52 6.05
N ARG A 61 -2.04 6.39 6.68
CA ARG A 61 -2.36 6.25 8.10
C ARG A 61 -3.09 4.92 8.31
N GLN A 62 -2.65 4.14 9.30
CA GLN A 62 -3.32 2.88 9.62
C GLN A 62 -4.79 3.13 10.00
N ASP A 63 -5.70 2.38 9.38
CA ASP A 63 -7.14 2.43 9.63
C ASP A 63 -7.76 1.05 9.41
N ASN A 64 -8.09 0.37 10.51
CA ASN A 64 -8.64 -0.99 10.43
C ASN A 64 -10.08 -1.01 9.89
N VAL A 65 -10.85 0.09 9.98
CA VAL A 65 -12.21 0.17 9.44
C VAL A 65 -12.17 0.22 7.92
N TYR A 66 -11.35 1.10 7.35
CA TYR A 66 -11.13 1.15 5.90
C TYR A 66 -10.46 -0.12 5.37
N ALA A 67 -9.50 -0.68 6.13
CA ALA A 67 -8.88 -1.94 5.79
C ALA A 67 -9.92 -3.07 5.66
N HIS A 68 -10.73 -3.27 6.70
CA HIS A 68 -11.76 -4.31 6.73
C HIS A 68 -12.82 -4.06 5.65
N MET A 69 -13.22 -2.81 5.42
CA MET A 69 -14.15 -2.46 4.37
C MET A 69 -13.66 -2.97 3.00
N TRP A 70 -12.45 -2.60 2.58
CA TRP A 70 -11.91 -2.97 1.26
C TRP A 70 -11.78 -4.49 1.08
N VAL A 71 -11.19 -5.19 2.06
CA VAL A 71 -11.07 -6.66 1.97
C VAL A 71 -12.42 -7.38 2.09
N ASN A 72 -13.42 -6.78 2.75
CA ASN A 72 -14.78 -7.32 2.77
C ASN A 72 -15.48 -7.20 1.41
N ILE A 73 -15.25 -6.10 0.69
CA ILE A 73 -15.74 -5.95 -0.69
C ILE A 73 -15.09 -7.01 -1.58
N ALA A 74 -13.76 -7.14 -1.56
CA ALA A 74 -13.07 -8.15 -2.37
C ALA A 74 -13.51 -9.59 -2.04
N ALA A 75 -13.75 -9.90 -0.76
CA ALA A 75 -14.27 -11.20 -0.34
C ALA A 75 -15.67 -11.47 -0.92
N SER A 76 -16.53 -10.44 -1.01
CA SER A 76 -17.86 -10.55 -1.61
C SER A 76 -17.83 -10.81 -3.13
N GLN A 77 -16.72 -10.44 -3.79
CA GLN A 77 -16.47 -10.73 -5.19
C GLN A 77 -15.84 -12.12 -5.42
N GLY A 78 -15.54 -12.87 -4.36
CA GLY A 78 -14.98 -14.22 -4.43
C GLY A 78 -13.45 -14.29 -4.44
N HIS A 79 -12.75 -13.20 -4.12
CA HIS A 79 -11.29 -13.21 -4.07
C HIS A 79 -10.76 -14.14 -2.96
N GLU A 80 -9.95 -15.13 -3.35
CA GLU A 80 -9.58 -16.28 -2.51
C GLU A 80 -8.90 -15.89 -1.18
N ASP A 81 -8.07 -14.85 -1.19
CA ASP A 81 -7.34 -14.41 0.00
C ASP A 81 -8.02 -13.29 0.80
N ALA A 82 -9.10 -12.71 0.29
CA ALA A 82 -9.71 -11.53 0.90
C ALA A 82 -10.38 -11.86 2.23
N ALA A 83 -11.04 -13.02 2.34
CA ALA A 83 -11.66 -13.48 3.58
C ALA A 83 -10.62 -13.67 4.71
N LYS A 84 -9.47 -14.30 4.38
CA LYS A 84 -8.37 -14.48 5.35
C LYS A 84 -7.85 -13.14 5.86
N LYS A 85 -7.62 -12.17 4.95
CA LYS A 85 -7.17 -10.83 5.33
C LYS A 85 -8.24 -10.09 6.15
N ARG A 86 -9.51 -10.17 5.78
CA ARG A 86 -10.63 -9.63 6.55
C ARG A 86 -10.61 -10.14 7.99
N ASP A 87 -10.47 -11.44 8.17
CA ASP A 87 -10.47 -12.06 9.49
C ASP A 87 -9.21 -11.68 10.31
N ILE A 88 -8.06 -11.48 9.66
CA ILE A 88 -6.85 -10.93 10.29
C ILE A 88 -7.09 -9.50 10.79
N VAL A 89 -7.70 -8.64 9.97
CA VAL A 89 -7.99 -7.25 10.35
C VAL A 89 -9.03 -7.21 11.47
N ALA A 90 -10.08 -8.04 11.40
CA ALA A 90 -11.14 -8.11 12.39
C ALA A 90 -10.64 -8.45 13.82
N LYS A 91 -9.54 -9.20 13.95
CA LYS A 91 -8.91 -9.49 15.25
C LYS A 91 -8.41 -8.24 15.99
N LYS A 92 -8.22 -7.12 15.28
CA LYS A 92 -7.77 -5.83 15.84
C LYS A 92 -8.92 -4.83 16.04
N MET A 93 -10.17 -5.25 15.85
CA MET A 93 -11.34 -4.39 15.79
C MET A 93 -12.36 -4.74 16.87
N THR A 94 -13.18 -3.77 17.25
CA THR A 94 -14.38 -4.03 18.05
C THR A 94 -15.54 -4.49 17.17
N SER A 95 -16.59 -5.05 17.78
CA SER A 95 -17.82 -5.39 17.05
C SER A 95 -18.50 -4.17 16.42
N ALA A 96 -18.38 -3.00 17.06
CA ALA A 96 -18.86 -1.73 16.54
C ALA A 96 -18.08 -1.31 15.28
N ASP A 97 -16.75 -1.43 15.31
CA ASP A 97 -15.90 -1.11 14.16
C ASP A 97 -16.19 -2.05 12.98
N ILE A 98 -16.36 -3.35 13.24
CA ILE A 98 -16.71 -4.32 12.19
C ILE A 98 -18.07 -3.95 11.56
N SER A 99 -19.05 -3.60 12.38
CA SER A 99 -20.37 -3.16 11.90
C SER A 99 -20.27 -1.89 11.05
N ALA A 100 -19.43 -0.93 11.46
CA ALA A 100 -19.16 0.29 10.71
C ALA A 100 -18.46 -0.01 9.37
N ALA A 101 -17.43 -0.85 9.36
CA ALA A 101 -16.71 -1.25 8.16
C ALA A 101 -17.61 -1.97 7.16
N GLN A 102 -18.48 -2.88 7.62
CA GLN A 102 -19.44 -3.57 6.78
C GLN A 102 -20.52 -2.62 6.23
N LYS A 103 -20.97 -1.65 7.02
CA LYS A 103 -21.90 -0.60 6.55
C LYS A 103 -21.24 0.23 5.45
N LEU A 104 -20.00 0.69 5.70
CA LEU A 104 -19.23 1.46 4.73
C LEU A 104 -19.00 0.65 3.44
N ALA A 105 -18.72 -0.65 3.54
CA ALA A 105 -18.54 -1.51 2.37
C ALA A 105 -19.80 -1.57 1.49
N ARG A 106 -20.98 -1.71 2.12
CA ARG A 106 -22.27 -1.68 1.39
C ARG A 106 -22.52 -0.33 0.73
N GLU A 107 -22.22 0.77 1.43
CA GLU A 107 -22.35 2.11 0.86
C GLU A 107 -21.42 2.33 -0.32
N CYS A 108 -20.17 1.86 -0.22
CA CYS A 108 -19.20 1.93 -1.29
C CYS A 108 -19.64 1.16 -2.53
N VAL A 109 -20.04 -0.10 -2.38
CA VAL A 109 -20.57 -0.89 -3.49
C VAL A 109 -21.81 -0.21 -4.10
N GLY A 110 -22.73 0.31 -3.28
CA GLY A 110 -23.94 0.99 -3.76
C GLY A 110 -23.66 2.30 -4.51
N LYS A 111 -22.50 2.94 -4.28
CA LYS A 111 -22.05 4.13 -4.99
C LYS A 111 -21.11 3.81 -6.17
N GLU A 112 -21.00 2.53 -6.55
CA GLU A 112 -20.03 2.08 -7.54
C GLU A 112 -18.60 2.53 -7.18
N TYR A 113 -18.27 2.42 -5.90
CA TYR A 113 -17.00 2.78 -5.26
C TYR A 113 -16.63 4.28 -5.29
N LYS A 114 -17.51 5.14 -5.81
CA LYS A 114 -17.26 6.59 -5.87
C LYS A 114 -17.24 7.21 -4.48
N GLY A 115 -16.14 7.87 -4.15
CA GLY A 115 -15.96 8.57 -2.86
C GLY A 115 -15.65 7.64 -1.69
N CYS A 116 -15.11 6.46 -1.99
CA CYS A 116 -14.45 5.57 -1.06
C CYS A 116 -12.92 5.82 -1.10
#